data_AF-A0A6M0S0N0-F1
#
_entry.id   AF-A0A6M0S0N0-F1
#
_cell.length_a   1.000
_cell.length_b   1.000
_cell.length_c   1.000
_cell.angle_alpha   90.00
_cell.angle_beta   90.00
_cell.angle_gamma   90.00
#
_symmetry.space_group_name_H-M   'P 1'
#
loop_
_entity.id
_entity.type
_entity.pdbx_description
1 polymer ?
#
loop_
_entity_poly.entity_id
_entity_poly.type
_entity_poly.pdbx_seq_one_letter_code
_entity_poly.pdbx_strand_id
1 'polypeptide(L)'
;MHTHPPTECDLELIFADGGKGKPIKVEAEDINNSVSWYEQNWERISEALPVAIGGVTYTQRWQHRFDYQTLPQWRAGQLKGLAKAYVYLALRKLWRGMREVRR
;
A
#
# COMPACT_ATOMS: atom_id res chain seq x y z
N MET A 1 20.95 25.35 14.60
CA MET A 1 19.66 24.89 14.05
C MET A 1 19.98 23.94 12.91
N HIS A 2 19.78 22.63 13.08
CA HIS A 2 19.96 21.68 11.98
C HIS A 2 18.63 21.57 11.24
N THR A 3 18.53 22.27 10.11
CA THR A 3 17.43 22.09 9.16
C THR A 3 17.67 20.75 8.48
N HIS A 4 16.89 19.73 8.83
CA HIS A 4 16.88 18.50 8.04
C HIS A 4 16.50 18.88 6.60
N PRO A 5 17.31 18.50 5.58
CA PRO A 5 16.90 18.71 4.20
C PRO A 5 15.54 18.03 4.00
N PRO A 6 14.65 18.59 3.17
CA PRO A 6 13.38 17.93 2.86
C PRO A 6 13.74 16.53 2.39
N THR A 7 13.20 15.52 3.07
CA THR A 7 13.39 14.13 2.71
C THR A 7 12.65 13.90 1.39
N GLU A 8 13.24 14.35 0.29
CA GLU A 8 12.94 13.83 -1.03
C GLU A 8 13.41 12.37 -1.01
N CYS A 9 12.55 11.52 -0.45
CA CYS A 9 12.65 10.09 -0.65
C CYS A 9 12.35 9.82 -2.13
N ASP A 10 13.35 10.06 -2.98
CA ASP A 10 13.50 9.49 -4.33
C ASP A 10 13.81 7.99 -4.25
N LEU A 11 13.08 7.29 -3.38
CA LEU A 11 13.14 5.85 -3.26
C LEU A 11 11.96 5.28 -4.05
N GLU A 12 12.07 5.32 -5.37
CA GLU A 12 11.31 4.43 -6.28
C GLU A 12 11.62 2.94 -6.01
N LEU A 13 12.63 2.68 -5.18
CA LEU A 13 13.02 1.36 -4.70
C LEU A 13 12.36 1.07 -3.35
N ILE A 14 11.44 0.11 -3.35
CA ILE A 14 10.82 -0.43 -2.15
C ILE A 14 11.54 -1.70 -1.74
N PHE A 15 11.99 -1.78 -0.48
CA PHE A 15 12.55 -3.01 0.06
C PHE A 15 11.42 -3.97 0.47
N ALA A 16 11.43 -5.19 -0.08
CA ALA A 16 10.53 -6.24 0.37
C ALA A 16 10.86 -6.63 1.84
N ASP A 17 9.81 -6.76 2.65
CA ASP A 17 9.75 -7.36 3.99
C ASP A 17 11.04 -7.30 4.84
N GLY A 18 11.09 -6.39 5.82
CA GLY A 18 12.13 -6.38 6.86
C GLY A 18 13.53 -5.90 6.43
N GLY A 19 13.65 -5.25 5.26
CA GLY A 19 14.90 -4.65 4.81
C GLY A 19 15.96 -5.65 4.32
N LYS A 20 15.62 -6.95 4.20
CA LYS A 20 16.54 -8.01 3.74
C LYS A 20 16.28 -8.49 2.30
N GLY A 21 15.25 -7.97 1.62
CA GLY A 21 14.93 -8.31 0.23
C GLY A 21 15.67 -7.45 -0.79
N LYS A 22 15.82 -7.97 -2.03
CA LYS A 22 16.23 -7.14 -3.18
C LYS A 22 15.29 -5.94 -3.32
N PRO A 23 15.80 -4.73 -3.57
CA PRO A 23 14.93 -3.59 -3.82
C PRO A 23 14.06 -3.88 -5.04
N ILE A 24 12.76 -3.68 -4.87
CA ILE A 24 11.78 -3.79 -5.94
C ILE A 24 11.55 -2.38 -6.44
N LYS A 25 11.87 -2.14 -7.71
CA LYS A 25 11.42 -0.95 -8.41
C LYS A 25 9.92 -1.10 -8.60
N VAL A 26 9.15 -0.15 -8.07
CA VAL A 26 7.69 -0.15 -8.22
C VAL A 26 7.32 0.84 -9.30
N GLU A 27 6.81 0.32 -10.40
CA GLU A 27 6.33 1.12 -11.52
C GLU A 27 4.90 1.60 -11.26
N ALA A 28 4.47 2.64 -11.97
CA ALA A 28 3.09 3.11 -11.92
C ALA A 28 2.09 2.00 -12.30
N GLU A 29 2.48 1.10 -13.21
CA GLU A 29 1.69 -0.06 -13.63
C GLU A 29 1.44 -1.05 -12.48
N ASP A 30 2.44 -1.33 -11.64
CA ASP A 30 2.30 -2.21 -10.49
C ASP A 30 1.27 -1.67 -9.49
N ILE A 31 1.28 -0.35 -9.28
CA ILE A 31 0.34 0.33 -8.40
C ILE A 31 -1.07 0.26 -9.01
N ASN A 32 -1.20 0.55 -10.31
CA ASN A 32 -2.50 0.47 -11.00
C ASN A 32 -3.10 -0.93 -10.92
N ASN A 33 -2.31 -1.97 -11.18
CA ASN A 33 -2.76 -3.36 -11.07
C ASN A 33 -3.21 -3.71 -9.64
N SER A 34 -2.48 -3.22 -8.63
CA SER A 34 -2.84 -3.42 -7.23
C SER A 34 -4.15 -2.71 -6.87
N VAL A 35 -4.32 -1.47 -7.32
CA VAL A 35 -5.54 -0.67 -7.13
C VAL A 35 -6.74 -1.33 -7.81
N SER A 36 -6.59 -1.79 -9.06
CA SER A 36 -7.65 -2.51 -9.76
C SER A 36 -8.05 -3.79 -9.04
N TRP A 37 -7.10 -4.56 -8.51
CA TRP A 37 -7.42 -5.73 -7.68
C TRP A 37 -8.22 -5.33 -6.43
N TYR A 38 -7.79 -4.28 -5.73
CA TYR A 38 -8.48 -3.78 -4.53
C TYR A 38 -9.93 -3.39 -4.84
N GLU A 39 -10.17 -2.64 -5.91
CA GLU A 39 -11.50 -2.21 -6.33
C GLU A 39 -12.40 -3.41 -6.69
N GLN A 40 -11.87 -4.38 -7.43
CA GLN A 40 -12.60 -5.60 -7.79
C GLN A 40 -12.95 -6.48 -6.59
N ASN A 41 -12.20 -6.36 -5.49
CA ASN A 41 -12.39 -7.16 -4.28
C ASN A 41 -12.88 -6.29 -3.10
N TRP A 42 -13.34 -5.06 -3.35
CA TRP A 42 -13.58 -4.07 -2.30
C TRP A 42 -14.57 -4.55 -1.24
N GLU A 43 -15.70 -5.11 -1.67
CA GLU A 43 -16.75 -5.62 -0.77
C GLU A 43 -16.23 -6.76 0.09
N ARG A 44 -15.59 -7.75 -0.54
CA ARG A 44 -14.96 -8.88 0.14
C ARG A 44 -13.87 -8.44 1.13
N ILE A 45 -13.11 -7.40 0.79
CA ILE A 45 -12.13 -6.82 1.72
C ILE A 45 -12.84 -6.21 2.90
N SER A 46 -13.84 -5.36 2.65
CA SER A 46 -14.62 -4.65 3.69
C SER A 46 -15.23 -5.61 4.71
N GLU A 47 -15.83 -6.71 4.23
CA GLU A 47 -16.43 -7.76 5.06
C GLU A 47 -15.40 -8.54 5.90
N ALA A 48 -14.19 -8.72 5.38
CA ALA A 48 -13.14 -9.46 6.06
C ALA A 48 -12.44 -8.64 7.16
N LEU A 49 -12.58 -7.31 7.15
CA LEU A 49 -11.92 -6.46 8.15
C LEU A 49 -12.56 -6.65 9.54
N PRO A 50 -11.75 -6.73 10.61
CA PRO A 50 -10.30 -6.49 10.65
C PRO A 50 -9.46 -7.72 10.24
N VAL A 51 -8.36 -7.48 9.52
CA VAL A 51 -7.41 -8.53 9.11
C VAL A 51 -5.99 -8.17 9.59
N ALA A 52 -5.35 -9.08 10.33
CA ALA A 52 -3.96 -8.93 10.78
C ALA A 52 -2.99 -9.68 9.85
N ILE A 53 -2.09 -8.96 9.17
CA ILE A 53 -1.16 -9.54 8.19
C ILE A 53 0.22 -8.91 8.36
N GLY A 54 1.25 -9.74 8.55
CA GLY A 54 2.65 -9.29 8.55
C GLY A 54 2.93 -8.15 9.54
N GLY A 55 2.36 -8.23 10.75
CA GLY A 55 2.51 -7.24 11.82
C GLY A 55 1.64 -5.99 11.69
N VAL A 56 0.77 -5.90 10.68
CA VAL A 56 -0.15 -4.78 10.46
C VAL A 56 -1.59 -5.27 10.58
N THR A 57 -2.43 -4.56 11.34
CA THR A 57 -3.87 -4.81 11.39
C THR A 57 -4.60 -3.81 10.50
N TYR A 58 -5.16 -4.32 9.40
CA TYR A 58 -6.05 -3.57 8.52
C TYR A 58 -7.44 -3.54 9.15
N THR A 59 -8.04 -2.36 9.23
CA THR A 59 -9.34 -2.12 9.88
C THR A 59 -10.25 -1.32 8.96
N GLN A 60 -11.55 -1.21 9.27
CA GLN A 60 -12.46 -0.33 8.52
C GLN A 60 -11.98 1.14 8.51
N ARG A 61 -11.35 1.61 9.60
CA ARG A 61 -10.75 2.95 9.65
C ARG A 61 -9.61 3.11 8.65
N TRP A 62 -8.79 2.07 8.47
CA TRP A 62 -7.76 2.05 7.44
C TRP A 62 -8.40 2.12 6.05
N GLN A 63 -9.41 1.29 5.79
CA GLN A 63 -10.09 1.23 4.49
C GLN A 63 -10.72 2.58 4.13
N HIS A 64 -11.42 3.21 5.08
CA HIS A 64 -11.98 4.54 4.89
C HIS A 64 -10.91 5.60 4.55
N ARG A 65 -9.76 5.60 5.24
CA ARG A 65 -8.66 6.53 4.88
C ARG A 65 -8.06 6.21 3.52
N PHE A 66 -7.98 4.93 3.17
CA PHE A 66 -7.47 4.50 1.89
C PHE A 66 -8.39 4.99 0.76
N ASP A 67 -9.69 4.78 0.89
CA ASP A 67 -10.72 5.12 -0.10
C ASP A 67 -10.90 6.63 -0.29
N TYR A 68 -10.93 7.39 0.81
CA TYR A 68 -11.28 8.82 0.75
C TYR A 68 -10.09 9.77 0.79
N GLN A 69 -8.87 9.28 1.04
CA GLN A 69 -7.68 10.13 1.08
C GLN A 69 -6.57 9.60 0.17
N THR A 70 -6.21 8.32 0.28
CA THR A 70 -5.03 7.79 -0.40
C THR A 70 -5.29 7.54 -1.89
N LEU A 71 -6.37 6.83 -2.25
CA LEU A 71 -6.72 6.54 -3.64
C LEU A 71 -7.01 7.79 -4.48
N PRO A 72 -7.75 8.82 -3.98
CA PRO A 72 -7.96 10.05 -4.73
C PRO A 72 -6.66 10.77 -5.04
N GLN A 73 -5.73 10.86 -4.07
CA GLN A 73 -4.42 11.47 -4.28
C GLN A 73 -3.55 10.68 -5.26
N TRP A 74 -3.65 9.33 -5.27
CA TRP A 74 -2.98 8.50 -6.27
C TRP A 74 -3.47 8.83 -7.68
N ARG A 75 -4.79 8.81 -7.88
CA ARG A 75 -5.43 9.09 -9.17
C ARG A 75 -5.15 10.50 -9.67
N ALA A 76 -5.05 11.47 -8.77
CA ALA A 76 -4.70 12.85 -9.09
C ALA A 76 -3.21 13.04 -9.43
N GLY A 77 -2.38 12.00 -9.34
CA GLY A 77 -0.93 12.10 -9.51
C GLY A 77 -0.24 12.91 -8.40
N GLN A 78 -0.92 13.13 -7.27
CA GLN A 78 -0.48 14.00 -6.18
C GLN A 78 0.30 13.27 -5.09
N LEU A 79 0.25 11.94 -5.03
CA LEU A 79 1.11 11.17 -4.12
C LEU A 79 2.58 11.29 -4.54
N LYS A 80 3.47 11.48 -3.56
CA LYS A 80 4.92 11.59 -3.77
C LYS A 80 5.69 10.54 -2.96
N GLY A 81 6.84 10.12 -3.48
CA GLY A 81 7.80 9.25 -2.81
C GLY A 81 7.17 8.04 -2.11
N LEU A 82 7.44 7.90 -0.80
CA LEU A 82 6.99 6.78 0.03
C LEU A 82 5.46 6.59 0.09
N ALA A 83 4.67 7.62 -0.20
CA ALA A 83 3.21 7.51 -0.21
C ALA A 83 2.71 6.69 -1.41
N LYS A 84 3.40 6.75 -2.57
CA LYS A 84 3.12 5.86 -3.71
C LYS A 84 3.46 4.40 -3.35
N ALA A 85 4.63 4.23 -2.73
CA ALA A 85 5.12 2.93 -2.26
C ALA A 85 4.15 2.27 -1.26
N TYR A 86 3.54 3.06 -0.39
CA TYR A 86 2.54 2.60 0.56
C TYR A 86 1.32 1.97 -0.12
N VAL A 87 0.83 2.53 -1.23
CA VAL A 87 -0.32 1.98 -1.98
C VAL A 87 -0.02 0.55 -2.42
N TYR A 88 1.11 0.35 -3.11
CA TYR A 88 1.52 -0.98 -3.57
C TYR A 88 1.75 -1.95 -2.42
N LEU A 89 2.51 -1.54 -1.40
CA LEU A 89 2.86 -2.42 -0.27
C LEU A 89 1.65 -2.85 0.55
N ALA A 90 0.75 -1.91 0.85
CA ALA A 90 -0.44 -2.20 1.63
C ALA A 90 -1.34 -3.20 0.90
N LEU A 91 -1.59 -2.96 -0.39
CA LEU A 91 -2.43 -3.84 -1.20
C LEU A 91 -1.79 -5.21 -1.44
N ARG A 92 -0.47 -5.26 -1.65
CA ARG A 92 0.27 -6.52 -1.80
C ARG A 92 0.22 -7.37 -0.52
N LYS A 93 0.39 -6.74 0.65
CA LYS A 93 0.27 -7.45 1.95
C LYS A 93 -1.15 -7.95 2.14
N LEU A 94 -2.15 -7.11 1.90
CA LEU A 94 -3.55 -7.47 2.02
C LEU A 94 -3.91 -8.65 1.10
N TRP A 95 -3.49 -8.60 -0.16
CA TRP A 95 -3.68 -9.69 -1.12
C TRP A 95 -3.06 -11.01 -0.65
N ARG A 96 -1.81 -10.97 -0.14
CA ARG A 96 -1.14 -12.17 0.39
C ARG A 96 -1.89 -12.76 1.58
N GLY A 97 -2.21 -11.93 2.58
CA GLY A 97 -2.90 -12.44 3.77
C GLY A 97 -4.30 -12.95 3.46
N MET A 98 -5.05 -12.32 2.55
CA MET A 98 -6.36 -12.83 2.11
C MET A 98 -6.28 -14.13 1.28
N ARG A 99 -5.12 -14.44 0.68
CA ARG A 99 -4.87 -15.75 0.06
C ARG A 99 -4.53 -16.82 1.10
N GLU A 100 -3.81 -16.46 2.15
CA GLU A 100 -3.38 -17.39 3.21
C GLU A 100 -4.53 -17.74 4.15
N VAL A 101 -5.43 -16.80 4.46
CA VAL A 101 -6.66 -17.04 5.25
C VAL A 101 -7.63 -18.03 4.57
N ARG A 102 -7.45 -18.31 3.26
CA ARG A 102 -8.23 -19.31 2.52
C ARG A 102 -7.70 -20.76 2.64
N ARG A 103 -6.60 -21.01 3.36
CA ARG A 103 -6.08 -22.36 3.66
C ARG A 103 -6.39 -22.73 5.11
#